data_AF-A0A534I0S3-F1
#
_entry.id   AF-A0A534I0S3-F1
#
_cell.length_a   1.000
_cell.length_b   1.000
_cell.length_c   1.000
_cell.angle_alpha   90.00
_cell.angle_beta   90.00
_cell.angle_gamma   90.00
#
_symmetry.space_group_name_H-M   'P 1'
#
loop_
_entity.id
_entity.type
_entity.pdbx_description
1 polymer ?
#
loop_
_entity_poly.entity_id
_entity_poly.type
_entity_poly.pdbx_seq_one_letter_code
_entity_poly.pdbx_strand_id
1 'polypeptide(L)'
;KVAIVATGGLAHQVHGERAGFNNTPWDMEFLELLEKQPEQLIELTIAQYAERGGLEGAEVIMWLIMRGALSAKVRKLHSAYYLPSMAPIVTVIYEDDSPVVATETNAEFRERIGHELAGVERLPGTYPFTLERSVKAYRLNHFLHGLITPEYRRRFLADPEPMFEEAGLTAQERDLVRRRDWRGLIHYGVIFFLLEKLAAVLGITNLHVYAAMRGQSLEDFQKTRNAQVLYSVAGQGPQLKQ
;
A
#
# COMPACT_ATOMS: atom_id res chain seq x y z
N LYS A 1 -3.55 -16.37 -16.73
CA LYS A 1 -2.15 -16.20 -17.18
C LYS A 1 -1.63 -14.91 -16.55
N VAL A 2 -0.43 -14.91 -16.01
CA VAL A 2 0.22 -13.74 -15.39
C VAL A 2 1.55 -13.54 -16.11
N ALA A 3 1.90 -12.29 -16.41
CA ALA A 3 3.22 -11.90 -16.88
C ALA A 3 3.90 -11.06 -15.81
N ILE A 4 5.21 -11.18 -15.68
CA ILE A 4 6.02 -10.44 -14.70
C ILE A 4 6.89 -9.46 -15.47
N VAL A 5 6.87 -8.19 -15.06
CA VAL A 5 7.57 -7.10 -15.74
C VAL A 5 8.47 -6.40 -14.73
N ALA A 6 9.74 -6.23 -15.10
CA ALA A 6 10.65 -5.33 -14.44
C ALA A 6 11.05 -4.20 -15.41
N THR A 7 11.34 -3.03 -14.87
CA THR A 7 11.72 -1.83 -15.62
C THR A 7 12.99 -1.23 -15.03
N GLY A 8 13.50 -0.17 -15.64
CA GLY A 8 14.75 0.48 -15.26
C GLY A 8 15.99 -0.17 -15.89
N GLY A 9 17.16 0.39 -15.63
CA GLY A 9 18.44 -0.04 -16.17
C GLY A 9 18.72 0.41 -17.61
N LEU A 10 19.76 -0.11 -18.27
CA LEU A 10 20.91 -0.81 -17.67
C LEU A 10 21.96 0.20 -17.19
N ALA A 11 23.21 0.15 -17.66
CA ALA A 11 24.27 1.01 -17.15
C ALA A 11 24.05 2.50 -17.48
N HIS A 12 23.74 3.30 -16.46
CA HIS A 12 23.60 4.75 -16.57
C HIS A 12 23.89 5.46 -15.25
N GLN A 13 24.35 6.71 -15.34
CA GLN A 13 24.44 7.61 -14.19
C GLN A 13 23.98 9.01 -14.58
N VAL A 14 23.12 9.62 -13.78
CA VAL A 14 22.45 10.91 -14.12
C VAL A 14 22.76 12.06 -13.17
N HIS A 15 23.65 11.87 -12.19
CA HIS A 15 24.08 12.92 -11.28
C HIS A 15 25.60 12.95 -11.06
N GLY A 16 26.08 14.13 -10.63
CA GLY A 16 27.49 14.39 -10.31
C GLY A 16 28.41 14.44 -11.53
N GLU A 17 29.71 14.58 -11.28
CA GLU A 17 30.76 14.66 -12.30
C GLU A 17 30.93 13.37 -13.11
N ARG A 18 30.29 12.27 -12.67
CA ARG A 18 30.23 10.97 -13.37
C ARG A 18 28.93 10.78 -14.18
N ALA A 19 28.05 11.78 -14.25
CA ALA A 19 26.87 11.72 -15.11
C ALA A 19 27.26 11.47 -16.58
N GLY A 20 26.51 10.61 -17.26
CA GLY A 20 26.82 10.15 -18.62
C GLY A 20 27.70 8.89 -18.67
N PHE A 21 27.99 8.28 -17.51
CA PHE A 21 28.63 6.97 -17.46
C PHE A 21 27.74 5.88 -18.07
N ASN A 22 28.32 5.04 -18.92
CA ASN A 22 27.73 3.81 -19.46
C ASN A 22 28.78 2.70 -19.48
N ASN A 23 28.35 1.45 -19.54
CA ASN A 23 29.24 0.30 -19.62
C ASN A 23 28.59 -0.86 -20.38
N THR A 24 28.60 -0.80 -21.72
CA THR A 24 28.03 -1.84 -22.57
C THR A 24 28.61 -3.25 -22.33
N PRO A 25 29.92 -3.44 -22.08
CA PRO A 25 30.44 -4.75 -21.69
C PRO A 25 29.74 -5.34 -20.46
N TRP A 26 29.59 -4.53 -19.40
CA TRP A 26 28.85 -4.93 -18.21
C TRP A 26 27.37 -5.19 -18.50
N ASP A 27 26.73 -4.37 -19.33
CA ASP A 27 25.33 -4.58 -19.71
C ASP A 27 25.12 -5.95 -20.35
N MET A 28 26.01 -6.35 -21.26
CA MET A 28 25.93 -7.63 -21.96
C MET A 28 26.23 -8.81 -21.00
N GLU A 29 27.23 -8.66 -20.13
CA GLU A 29 27.53 -9.62 -19.07
C GLU A 29 26.32 -9.79 -18.13
N PHE A 30 25.72 -8.69 -17.68
CA PHE A 30 24.54 -8.71 -16.83
C PHE A 30 23.38 -9.43 -17.49
N LEU A 31 23.09 -9.15 -18.77
CA LEU A 31 22.01 -9.83 -19.50
C LEU A 31 22.26 -11.34 -19.65
N GLU A 32 23.50 -11.74 -19.89
CA GLU A 32 23.88 -13.15 -19.97
C GLU A 32 23.76 -13.86 -18.60
N LEU A 33 24.25 -13.23 -17.54
CA LEU A 33 24.12 -13.74 -16.18
C LEU A 33 22.65 -13.81 -15.76
N LEU A 34 21.84 -12.79 -16.05
CA LEU A 34 20.42 -12.78 -15.74
C LEU A 34 19.67 -13.94 -16.41
N GLU A 35 20.02 -14.25 -17.66
CA GLU A 35 19.44 -15.38 -18.40
C GLU A 35 19.87 -16.73 -17.80
N LYS A 36 21.19 -16.92 -17.63
CA LYS A 36 21.79 -18.25 -17.46
C LYS A 36 22.18 -18.59 -16.02
N GLN A 37 22.61 -17.60 -15.24
CA GLN A 37 23.24 -17.76 -13.92
C GLN A 37 22.86 -16.60 -12.97
N PRO A 38 21.57 -16.31 -12.76
CA PRO A 38 21.13 -15.14 -11.99
C PRO A 38 21.58 -15.19 -10.52
N GLU A 39 21.95 -16.37 -9.99
CA GLU A 39 22.48 -16.53 -8.65
C GLU A 39 23.85 -15.85 -8.46
N GLN A 40 24.63 -15.64 -9.53
CA GLN A 40 25.87 -14.87 -9.41
C GLN A 40 25.62 -13.39 -9.15
N LEU A 41 24.48 -12.88 -9.61
CA LEU A 41 24.14 -11.48 -9.50
C LEU A 41 23.68 -11.10 -8.07
N ILE A 42 23.24 -12.06 -7.25
CA ILE A 42 22.87 -11.79 -5.85
C ILE A 42 24.09 -11.64 -4.92
N GLU A 43 25.28 -12.05 -5.38
CA GLU A 43 26.54 -11.90 -4.64
C GLU A 43 27.15 -10.50 -4.75
N LEU A 44 26.64 -9.68 -5.67
CA LEU A 44 27.12 -8.32 -5.89
C LEU A 44 26.47 -7.34 -4.90
N THR A 45 27.30 -6.55 -4.24
CA THR A 45 26.86 -5.40 -3.44
C THR A 45 26.33 -4.28 -4.32
N ILE A 46 25.50 -3.40 -3.75
CA ILE A 46 25.02 -2.18 -4.44
C ILE A 46 26.20 -1.34 -4.96
N ALA A 47 27.31 -1.26 -4.21
CA ALA A 47 28.50 -0.53 -4.62
C ALA A 47 29.15 -1.13 -5.89
N GLN A 48 29.24 -2.46 -5.97
CA GLN A 48 29.76 -3.14 -7.17
C GLN A 48 28.85 -2.96 -8.38
N TYR A 49 27.53 -2.97 -8.18
CA TYR A 49 26.58 -2.59 -9.24
C TYR A 49 26.80 -1.16 -9.70
N ALA A 50 26.94 -0.21 -8.78
CA ALA A 50 27.14 1.21 -9.11
C ALA A 50 28.49 1.48 -9.80
N GLU A 51 29.54 0.77 -9.40
CA GLU A 51 30.86 0.83 -10.03
C GLU A 51 30.76 0.37 -11.50
N ARG A 52 30.15 -0.80 -11.74
CA ARG A 52 30.06 -1.40 -13.07
C ARG A 52 29.01 -0.74 -13.97
N GLY A 53 27.87 -0.33 -13.42
CA GLY A 53 26.70 0.14 -14.15
C GLY A 53 26.31 1.59 -13.93
N GLY A 54 27.03 2.36 -13.11
CA GLY A 54 26.56 3.69 -12.71
C GLY A 54 25.55 3.62 -11.55
N LEU A 55 25.46 4.68 -10.75
CA LEU A 55 24.69 4.62 -9.49
C LEU A 55 23.21 4.30 -9.73
N GLU A 56 22.55 5.01 -10.65
CA GLU A 56 21.16 4.71 -11.00
C GLU A 56 21.03 3.40 -11.78
N GLY A 57 22.03 3.03 -12.58
CA GLY A 57 22.07 1.72 -13.25
C GLY A 57 22.06 0.52 -12.29
N ALA A 58 22.37 0.71 -11.01
CA ALA A 58 22.19 -0.33 -9.99
C ALA A 58 20.72 -0.72 -9.74
N GLU A 59 19.75 0.03 -10.29
CA GLU A 59 18.32 -0.30 -10.21
C GLU A 59 17.93 -1.62 -10.90
N VAL A 60 18.84 -2.22 -11.69
CA VAL A 60 18.69 -3.54 -12.31
C VAL A 60 18.45 -4.68 -11.32
N ILE A 61 18.58 -4.45 -10.01
CA ILE A 61 18.06 -5.35 -8.97
C ILE A 61 16.57 -5.67 -9.16
N MET A 62 15.77 -4.77 -9.76
CA MET A 62 14.37 -5.04 -10.12
C MET A 62 14.27 -6.18 -11.15
N TRP A 63 15.23 -6.28 -12.08
CA TRP A 63 15.28 -7.36 -13.06
C TRP A 63 15.58 -8.70 -12.38
N LEU A 64 16.37 -8.71 -11.30
CA LEU A 64 16.59 -9.91 -10.47
C LEU A 64 15.32 -10.36 -9.77
N ILE A 65 14.51 -9.43 -9.24
CA ILE A 65 13.22 -9.77 -8.63
C ILE A 65 12.30 -10.43 -9.66
N MET A 66 12.20 -9.86 -10.88
CA MET A 66 11.44 -10.49 -11.97
C MET A 66 12.00 -11.87 -12.32
N ARG A 67 13.32 -11.98 -12.49
CA ARG A 67 13.98 -13.24 -12.87
C ARG A 67 13.81 -14.33 -11.82
N GLY A 68 13.80 -13.98 -10.54
CA GLY A 68 13.57 -14.91 -9.42
C GLY A 68 12.14 -15.42 -9.31
N ALA A 69 11.18 -14.75 -9.97
CA ALA A 69 9.80 -15.21 -10.06
C ALA A 69 9.52 -16.07 -11.31
N LEU A 70 10.49 -16.19 -12.22
CA LEU A 70 10.45 -17.13 -13.35
C LEU A 70 11.02 -18.49 -12.92
N SER A 71 10.81 -19.49 -13.77
CA SER A 71 11.38 -20.83 -13.62
C SER A 71 12.91 -20.83 -13.71
N ALA A 72 13.55 -21.90 -13.23
CA ALA A 72 15.00 -21.97 -13.12
C ALA A 72 15.70 -21.77 -14.48
N LYS A 73 15.12 -22.31 -15.56
CA LYS A 73 15.55 -22.09 -16.93
C LYS A 73 14.51 -21.28 -17.68
N VAL A 74 14.98 -20.28 -18.40
CA VAL A 74 14.16 -19.44 -19.28
C VAL A 74 14.67 -19.52 -20.71
N ARG A 75 13.74 -19.44 -21.66
CA ARG A 75 14.06 -19.28 -23.08
C ARG A 75 13.96 -17.81 -23.47
N LYS A 76 15.05 -17.22 -23.96
CA LYS A 76 15.05 -15.85 -24.49
C LYS A 76 14.37 -15.80 -25.84
N LEU A 77 13.18 -15.21 -25.89
CA LEU A 77 12.40 -15.01 -27.12
C LEU A 77 12.83 -13.74 -27.87
N HIS A 78 13.26 -12.72 -27.14
CA HIS A 78 13.66 -11.44 -27.72
C HIS A 78 14.75 -10.78 -26.87
N SER A 79 15.61 -10.02 -27.56
CA SER A 79 16.58 -9.11 -26.93
C SER A 79 16.86 -7.95 -27.88
N ALA A 80 16.81 -6.73 -27.36
CA ALA A 80 17.25 -5.53 -28.06
C ALA A 80 18.02 -4.62 -27.09
N TYR A 81 19.08 -3.99 -27.60
CA TYR A 81 19.93 -3.05 -26.89
C TYR A 81 20.21 -1.86 -27.78
N TYR A 82 20.00 -0.65 -27.27
CA TYR A 82 20.33 0.57 -27.98
C TYR A 82 20.72 1.68 -27.02
N LEU A 83 21.89 2.30 -27.22
CA LEU A 83 22.40 3.39 -26.39
C LEU A 83 22.48 4.69 -27.20
N PRO A 84 21.39 5.47 -27.31
CA PRO A 84 21.39 6.73 -28.07
C PRO A 84 21.88 7.94 -27.28
N SER A 85 21.84 7.89 -25.95
CA SER A 85 22.09 9.03 -25.08
C SER A 85 22.57 8.54 -23.70
N MET A 86 21.98 9.03 -22.60
CA MET A 86 22.46 8.82 -21.23
C MET A 86 22.27 7.40 -20.69
N ALA A 87 21.25 6.68 -21.17
CA ALA A 87 20.92 5.34 -20.69
C ALA A 87 20.70 4.37 -21.85
N PRO A 88 21.21 3.13 -21.75
CA PRO A 88 20.94 2.10 -22.71
C PRO A 88 19.49 1.64 -22.57
N ILE A 89 18.75 1.71 -23.66
CA ILE A 89 17.38 1.24 -23.78
C ILE A 89 17.43 -0.24 -24.14
N VAL A 90 16.99 -1.07 -23.20
CA VAL A 90 17.11 -2.53 -23.33
C VAL A 90 15.77 -3.19 -23.10
N THR A 91 15.46 -4.18 -23.93
CA THR A 91 14.33 -5.07 -23.72
C THR A 91 14.77 -6.51 -23.85
N VAL A 92 14.27 -7.38 -22.98
CA VAL A 92 14.39 -8.83 -23.09
C VAL A 92 13.03 -9.45 -22.82
N ILE A 93 12.72 -10.54 -23.53
CA ILE A 93 11.50 -11.31 -23.31
C ILE A 93 11.92 -12.74 -23.04
N TYR A 94 11.52 -13.24 -21.87
CA TYR A 94 11.76 -14.61 -21.43
C TYR A 94 10.45 -15.40 -21.40
N GLU A 95 10.53 -16.67 -21.74
CA GLU A 95 9.49 -17.66 -21.51
C GLU A 95 9.99 -18.73 -20.53
N ASP A 96 9.12 -19.18 -19.64
CA ASP A 96 9.44 -20.27 -18.72
C ASP A 96 9.72 -21.57 -19.48
N ASP A 97 10.86 -22.20 -19.20
CA ASP A 97 11.37 -23.37 -19.92
C ASP A 97 11.77 -24.51 -18.96
N SER A 98 11.27 -24.48 -17.73
CA SER A 98 11.50 -25.57 -16.78
C SER A 98 10.34 -25.76 -15.80
N PRO A 99 10.13 -26.99 -15.29
CA PRO A 99 9.21 -27.21 -14.18
C PRO A 99 9.64 -26.43 -12.94
N VAL A 100 8.68 -25.81 -12.26
CA VAL A 100 8.91 -25.20 -10.94
C VAL A 100 8.80 -26.31 -9.89
N VAL A 101 9.90 -26.55 -9.16
CA VAL A 101 9.89 -27.50 -8.03
C VAL A 101 9.23 -26.82 -6.84
N ALA A 102 7.98 -27.19 -6.56
CA ALA A 102 7.25 -26.67 -5.41
C ALA A 102 7.72 -27.36 -4.12
N THR A 103 8.07 -26.57 -3.09
CA THR A 103 8.41 -27.08 -1.75
C THR A 103 7.18 -27.40 -0.91
N GLU A 104 6.02 -26.88 -1.30
CA GLU A 104 4.71 -27.13 -0.69
C GLU A 104 3.63 -27.07 -1.78
N THR A 105 2.47 -27.69 -1.52
CA THR A 105 1.31 -27.59 -2.40
C THR A 105 0.67 -26.20 -2.33
N ASN A 106 -0.10 -25.83 -3.36
CA ASN A 106 -0.87 -24.58 -3.34
C ASN A 106 -1.88 -24.50 -2.17
N ALA A 107 -2.34 -25.64 -1.64
CA ALA A 107 -3.23 -25.68 -0.50
C ALA A 107 -2.49 -25.35 0.79
N GLU A 108 -1.34 -26.00 1.03
CA GLU A 108 -0.46 -25.73 2.18
C GLU A 108 0.05 -24.29 2.16
N PHE A 109 0.46 -23.77 1.00
CA PHE A 109 0.86 -22.36 0.87
C PHE A 109 -0.27 -21.41 1.29
N ARG A 110 -1.51 -21.67 0.85
CA ARG A 110 -2.67 -20.83 1.21
C ARG A 110 -3.00 -20.88 2.69
N GLU A 111 -2.91 -22.07 3.29
CA GLU A 111 -3.08 -22.23 4.74
C GLU A 111 -2.00 -21.45 5.49
N ARG A 112 -0.73 -21.59 5.08
CA ARG A 112 0.41 -20.92 5.69
C ARG A 112 0.38 -19.40 5.53
N ILE A 113 -0.08 -18.82 4.42
CA ILE A 113 -0.20 -17.35 4.34
C ILE A 113 -1.44 -16.82 5.09
N GLY A 114 -2.43 -17.68 5.36
CA GLY A 114 -3.67 -17.31 6.06
C GLY A 114 -3.65 -17.53 7.58
N HIS A 115 -2.67 -18.29 8.10
CA HIS A 115 -2.70 -18.80 9.48
C HIS A 115 -2.82 -17.72 10.56
N GLU A 116 -2.18 -16.56 10.39
CA GLU A 116 -2.19 -15.45 11.37
C GLU A 116 -3.60 -14.92 11.67
N LEU A 117 -4.51 -14.98 10.70
CA LEU A 117 -5.90 -14.53 10.86
C LEU A 117 -6.89 -15.70 10.91
N ALA A 118 -6.42 -16.94 10.91
CA ALA A 118 -7.30 -18.10 10.96
C ALA A 118 -8.10 -18.09 12.27
N GLY A 119 -9.43 -18.03 12.16
CA GLY A 119 -10.31 -18.00 13.32
C GLY A 119 -10.69 -16.62 13.83
N VAL A 120 -10.20 -15.55 13.22
CA VAL A 120 -10.54 -14.17 13.59
C VAL A 120 -12.05 -13.89 13.46
N GLU A 121 -12.74 -14.61 12.58
CA GLU A 121 -14.18 -14.53 12.36
C GLU A 121 -15.02 -14.94 13.59
N ARG A 122 -14.43 -15.67 14.54
CA ARG A 122 -15.09 -16.02 15.81
C ARG A 122 -15.24 -14.83 16.75
N LEU A 123 -14.53 -13.72 16.51
CA LEU A 123 -14.64 -12.51 17.32
C LEU A 123 -15.89 -11.72 16.90
N PRO A 124 -16.98 -11.73 17.71
CA PRO A 124 -18.21 -11.04 17.33
C PRO A 124 -17.97 -9.53 17.27
N GLY A 125 -18.54 -8.87 16.26
CA GLY A 125 -18.43 -7.42 16.09
C GLY A 125 -17.03 -6.91 15.73
N THR A 126 -16.13 -7.78 15.28
CA THR A 126 -14.76 -7.43 14.88
C THR A 126 -14.63 -7.41 13.36
N TYR A 127 -13.97 -6.39 12.83
CA TYR A 127 -13.81 -6.18 11.39
C TYR A 127 -12.33 -5.91 11.05
N PRO A 128 -11.50 -6.95 10.84
CA PRO A 128 -10.08 -6.78 10.53
C PRO A 128 -9.89 -5.92 9.28
N PHE A 129 -9.03 -4.90 9.32
CA PHE A 129 -8.80 -3.97 8.21
C PHE A 129 -7.85 -4.57 7.16
N THR A 130 -8.34 -5.58 6.43
CA THR A 130 -7.61 -6.29 5.36
C THR A 130 -7.43 -5.42 4.11
N LEU A 131 -6.57 -5.86 3.19
CA LEU A 131 -6.39 -5.21 1.88
C LEU A 131 -7.70 -5.10 1.09
N GLU A 132 -8.55 -6.12 1.09
CA GLU A 132 -9.84 -6.09 0.41
C GLU A 132 -10.74 -4.97 0.96
N ARG A 133 -10.84 -4.85 2.29
CA ARG A 133 -11.64 -3.80 2.94
C ARG A 133 -11.04 -2.42 2.74
N SER A 134 -9.72 -2.29 2.83
CA SER A 134 -9.04 -1.00 2.65
C SER A 134 -9.18 -0.48 1.23
N VAL A 135 -9.11 -1.35 0.21
CA VAL A 135 -9.35 -1.00 -1.20
C VAL A 135 -10.81 -0.62 -1.42
N LYS A 136 -11.77 -1.43 -0.94
CA LYS A 136 -13.20 -1.15 -1.06
C LYS A 136 -13.56 0.25 -0.54
N ALA A 137 -13.02 0.62 0.63
CA ALA A 137 -13.34 1.87 1.30
C ALA A 137 -12.26 2.95 1.13
N TYR A 138 -11.32 2.79 0.20
CA TYR A 138 -10.15 3.68 0.07
C TYR A 138 -10.57 5.14 -0.10
N ARG A 139 -11.54 5.40 -0.99
CA ARG A 139 -12.08 6.73 -1.27
C ARG A 139 -12.62 7.42 -0.01
N LEU A 140 -13.47 6.74 0.77
CA LEU A 140 -14.04 7.29 1.99
C LEU A 140 -12.97 7.46 3.10
N ASN A 141 -12.06 6.50 3.26
CA ASN A 141 -10.94 6.64 4.19
C ASN A 141 -10.05 7.85 3.80
N HIS A 142 -9.74 8.03 2.51
CA HIS A 142 -8.97 9.17 2.02
C HIS A 142 -9.69 10.50 2.29
N PHE A 143 -11.00 10.57 2.03
CA PHE A 143 -11.83 11.74 2.34
C PHE A 143 -11.76 12.12 3.83
N LEU A 144 -11.98 11.15 4.72
CA LEU A 144 -11.94 11.40 6.18
C LEU A 144 -10.51 11.69 6.68
N HIS A 145 -9.48 11.15 6.03
CA HIS A 145 -8.10 11.50 6.32
C HIS A 145 -7.82 12.98 6.06
N GLY A 146 -8.43 13.58 5.03
CA GLY A 146 -8.29 15.01 4.72
C GLY A 146 -8.60 15.95 5.89
N LEU A 147 -9.39 15.51 6.88
CA LEU A 147 -9.74 16.27 8.08
C LEU A 147 -8.54 16.66 8.96
N ILE A 148 -7.36 16.05 8.77
CA ILE A 148 -6.13 16.52 9.43
C ILE A 148 -5.73 17.94 9.00
N THR A 149 -6.13 18.35 7.78
CA THR A 149 -5.78 19.64 7.19
C THR A 149 -6.73 20.73 7.69
N PRO A 150 -6.22 21.87 8.23
CA PRO A 150 -7.05 22.94 8.80
C PRO A 150 -8.12 23.50 7.87
N GLU A 151 -7.75 23.80 6.63
CA GLU A 151 -8.70 24.33 5.66
C GLU A 151 -9.77 23.29 5.29
N TYR A 152 -9.36 22.03 5.13
CA TYR A 152 -10.27 20.94 4.77
C TYR A 152 -11.34 20.72 5.85
N ARG A 153 -10.95 20.68 7.13
CA ARG A 153 -11.93 20.56 8.23
C ARG A 153 -12.80 21.80 8.40
N ARG A 154 -12.30 23.00 8.11
CA ARG A 154 -13.13 24.23 8.11
C ARG A 154 -14.22 24.15 7.04
N ARG A 155 -13.86 23.75 5.80
CA ARG A 155 -14.82 23.52 4.72
C ARG A 155 -15.84 22.45 5.10
N PHE A 156 -15.38 21.33 5.65
CA PHE A 156 -16.26 20.22 6.08
C PHE A 156 -17.28 20.66 7.13
N LEU A 157 -16.88 21.50 8.09
CA LEU A 157 -17.76 22.05 9.11
C LEU A 157 -18.73 23.11 8.57
N ALA A 158 -18.36 23.82 7.50
CA ALA A 158 -19.20 24.84 6.88
C ALA A 158 -20.27 24.23 5.98
N ASP A 159 -19.86 23.39 5.02
CA ASP A 159 -20.75 22.64 4.13
C ASP A 159 -20.00 21.44 3.51
N PRO A 160 -20.28 20.20 3.94
CA PRO A 160 -19.61 19.02 3.41
C PRO A 160 -20.14 18.55 2.04
N GLU A 161 -21.29 19.05 1.56
CA GLU A 161 -21.92 18.54 0.33
C GLU A 161 -21.06 18.72 -0.93
N PRO A 162 -20.50 19.92 -1.22
CA PRO A 162 -19.61 20.09 -2.37
C PRO A 162 -18.36 19.22 -2.27
N MET A 163 -17.87 18.99 -1.04
CA MET A 163 -16.69 18.16 -0.81
C MET A 163 -16.95 16.67 -1.08
N PHE A 164 -18.17 16.20 -0.85
CA PHE A 164 -18.56 14.83 -1.21
C PHE A 164 -18.53 14.62 -2.72
N GLU A 165 -18.96 15.62 -3.50
CA GLU A 165 -18.89 15.59 -4.96
C GLU A 165 -17.44 15.64 -5.46
N GLU A 166 -16.64 16.58 -4.94
CA GLU A 166 -15.21 16.72 -5.26
C GLU A 166 -14.43 15.42 -5.01
N ALA A 167 -14.76 14.71 -3.93
CA ALA A 167 -14.13 13.44 -3.56
C ALA A 167 -14.72 12.22 -4.29
N GLY A 168 -15.76 12.42 -5.12
CA GLY A 168 -16.44 11.35 -5.85
C GLY A 168 -17.11 10.32 -4.94
N LEU A 169 -17.53 10.71 -3.73
CA LEU A 169 -18.17 9.78 -2.79
C LEU A 169 -19.47 9.24 -3.39
N THR A 170 -19.72 7.96 -3.23
CA THR A 170 -20.99 7.31 -3.58
C THR A 170 -22.11 7.79 -2.67
N ALA A 171 -23.36 7.63 -3.11
CA ALA A 171 -24.53 7.98 -2.31
C ALA A 171 -24.54 7.30 -0.92
N GLN A 172 -24.09 6.03 -0.84
CA GLN A 172 -23.97 5.30 0.42
C GLN A 172 -22.90 5.91 1.34
N GLU A 173 -21.71 6.21 0.82
CA GLU A 173 -20.63 6.82 1.62
C GLU A 173 -21.06 8.18 2.19
N ARG A 174 -21.73 9.00 1.37
CA ARG A 174 -22.27 10.30 1.82
C ARG A 174 -23.29 10.14 2.92
N ASP A 175 -24.25 9.23 2.72
CA ASP A 175 -25.29 8.96 3.71
C ASP A 175 -24.71 8.49 5.05
N LEU A 176 -23.72 7.59 5.03
CA LEU A 176 -23.01 7.12 6.22
C LEU A 176 -22.37 8.28 7.00
N VAL A 177 -21.73 9.23 6.30
CA VAL A 177 -21.12 10.42 6.94
C VAL A 177 -22.18 11.38 7.44
N ARG A 178 -23.21 11.70 6.64
CA ARG A 178 -24.31 12.61 7.02
C ARG A 178 -25.03 12.15 8.28
N ARG A 179 -25.41 10.87 8.32
CA ARG A 179 -26.12 10.27 9.46
C ARG A 179 -25.19 9.99 10.64
N ARG A 180 -23.87 10.16 10.47
CA ARG A 180 -22.85 9.81 11.47
C ARG A 180 -23.05 8.37 11.95
N ASP A 181 -23.30 7.48 11.00
CA ASP A 181 -23.58 6.07 11.26
C ASP A 181 -22.25 5.37 11.60
N TRP A 182 -21.76 5.57 12.83
CA TRP A 182 -20.44 5.11 13.29
C TRP A 182 -20.25 3.61 13.09
N ARG A 183 -21.29 2.82 13.40
CA ARG A 183 -21.28 1.37 13.22
C ARG A 183 -21.33 1.00 11.73
N GLY A 184 -22.18 1.66 10.96
CA GLY A 184 -22.25 1.50 9.51
C GLY A 184 -20.92 1.83 8.81
N LEU A 185 -20.20 2.85 9.26
CA LEU A 185 -18.89 3.23 8.74
C LEU A 185 -17.84 2.14 8.99
N ILE A 186 -17.81 1.53 10.19
CA ILE A 186 -16.97 0.35 10.47
C ILE A 186 -17.36 -0.84 9.57
N HIS A 187 -18.66 -1.14 9.46
CA HIS A 187 -19.16 -2.22 8.62
C HIS A 187 -18.77 -2.02 7.14
N TYR A 188 -18.84 -0.77 6.66
CA TYR A 188 -18.50 -0.40 5.29
C TYR A 188 -17.03 -0.67 4.98
N GLY A 189 -16.13 -0.35 5.92
CA GLY A 189 -14.69 -0.51 5.79
C GLY A 189 -13.88 0.73 6.20
N VAL A 190 -14.46 1.70 6.90
CA VAL A 190 -13.68 2.83 7.44
C VAL A 190 -12.88 2.36 8.64
N ILE A 191 -11.59 2.67 8.68
CA ILE A 191 -10.75 2.37 9.85
C ILE A 191 -11.10 3.31 11.01
N PHE A 192 -11.17 2.77 12.24
CA PHE A 192 -11.63 3.51 13.42
C PHE A 192 -10.89 4.85 13.64
N PHE A 193 -9.59 4.91 13.39
CA PHE A 193 -8.77 6.12 13.59
C PHE A 193 -9.19 7.32 12.72
N LEU A 194 -10.00 7.10 11.68
CA LEU A 194 -10.60 8.18 10.90
C LEU A 194 -11.97 8.59 11.43
N LEU A 195 -12.70 7.67 12.07
CA LEU A 195 -13.90 8.02 12.83
C LEU A 195 -13.56 8.86 14.05
N GLU A 196 -12.45 8.55 14.71
CA GLU A 196 -11.91 9.34 15.81
C GLU A 196 -11.58 10.79 15.37
N LYS A 197 -10.99 10.97 14.17
CA LYS A 197 -10.75 12.30 13.60
C LYS A 197 -12.04 13.04 13.25
N LEU A 198 -12.99 12.33 12.63
CA LEU A 198 -14.31 12.89 12.33
C LEU A 198 -15.03 13.32 13.61
N ALA A 199 -15.02 12.49 14.64
CA ALA A 199 -15.60 12.81 15.94
C ALA A 199 -14.95 14.04 16.56
N ALA A 200 -13.62 14.11 16.58
CA ALA A 200 -12.89 15.28 17.08
C ALA A 200 -13.24 16.57 16.31
N VAL A 201 -13.34 16.52 14.98
CA VAL A 201 -13.76 17.67 14.16
C VAL A 201 -15.19 18.12 14.50
N LEU A 202 -16.09 17.17 14.75
CA LEU A 202 -17.48 17.43 15.12
C LEU A 202 -17.66 17.82 16.60
N GLY A 203 -16.59 17.83 17.41
CA GLY A 203 -16.64 18.10 18.85
C GLY A 203 -17.25 16.95 19.66
N ILE A 204 -17.23 15.73 19.12
CA ILE A 204 -17.76 14.50 19.73
C ILE A 204 -16.61 13.74 20.39
N THR A 205 -16.85 13.20 21.59
CA THR A 205 -15.85 12.39 22.32
C THR A 205 -15.83 10.95 21.82
N ASN A 206 -14.71 10.25 22.03
CA ASN A 206 -14.58 8.85 21.62
C ASN A 206 -15.64 7.95 22.28
N LEU A 207 -16.04 8.24 23.52
CA LEU A 207 -17.05 7.45 24.23
C LEU A 207 -18.42 7.49 23.54
N HIS A 208 -18.80 8.60 22.91
CA HIS A 208 -20.03 8.65 22.11
C HIS A 208 -19.96 7.72 20.91
N VAL A 209 -18.80 7.67 20.22
CA VAL A 209 -18.57 6.77 19.09
C VAL A 209 -18.63 5.31 19.56
N TYR A 210 -18.01 4.98 20.68
CA TYR A 210 -18.06 3.62 21.26
C TYR A 210 -19.48 3.21 21.67
N ALA A 211 -20.22 4.09 22.33
CA ALA A 211 -21.59 3.84 22.75
C ALA A 211 -22.51 3.61 21.53
N ALA A 212 -22.38 4.44 20.49
CA ALA A 212 -23.13 4.29 19.25
C ALA A 212 -22.82 2.97 18.53
N MET A 213 -21.55 2.55 18.49
CA MET A 213 -21.17 1.25 17.91
C MET A 213 -21.75 0.06 18.70
N ARG A 214 -21.90 0.20 20.02
CA ARG A 214 -22.59 -0.79 20.87
C ARG A 214 -24.11 -0.70 20.82
N GLY A 215 -24.68 0.30 20.18
CA GLY A 215 -26.14 0.51 20.14
C GLY A 215 -26.72 0.88 21.50
N GLN A 216 -25.98 1.63 22.33
CA GLN A 216 -26.37 2.00 23.68
C GLN A 216 -26.32 3.52 23.88
N SER A 217 -26.99 4.00 24.93
CA SER A 217 -26.78 5.36 25.42
C SER A 217 -25.33 5.53 25.94
N LEU A 218 -24.84 6.77 25.96
CA LEU A 218 -23.53 7.07 26.56
C LEU A 218 -23.49 6.68 28.04
N GLU A 219 -24.59 6.94 28.77
CA GLU A 219 -24.72 6.61 30.19
C GLU A 219 -24.56 5.11 30.43
N ASP A 220 -25.27 4.27 29.67
CA ASP A 220 -25.19 2.82 29.80
C ASP A 220 -23.83 2.27 29.38
N PHE A 221 -23.21 2.88 28.37
CA PHE A 221 -21.84 2.55 28.00
C PHE A 221 -20.85 2.88 29.14
N GLN A 222 -20.97 4.06 29.76
CA GLN A 222 -20.10 4.50 30.85
C GLN A 222 -20.22 3.63 32.10
N LYS A 223 -21.41 3.10 32.41
CA LYS A 223 -21.59 2.11 33.51
C LYS A 223 -20.71 0.87 33.35
N THR A 224 -20.25 0.58 32.12
CA THR A 224 -19.34 -0.55 31.87
C THR A 224 -17.86 -0.20 32.02
N ARG A 225 -17.49 1.04 32.34
CA ARG A 225 -16.09 1.51 32.47
C ARG A 225 -15.71 1.66 33.95
N ASN A 226 -14.47 1.33 34.29
CA ASN A 226 -13.97 1.41 35.67
C ASN A 226 -13.88 2.85 36.20
N ALA A 227 -13.77 3.83 35.30
CA ALA A 227 -13.80 5.25 35.60
C ALA A 227 -14.59 5.99 34.50
N GLN A 228 -15.33 7.01 34.91
CA GLN A 228 -16.19 7.80 34.01
C GLN A 228 -15.43 9.04 33.54
N VAL A 229 -14.64 8.90 32.49
CA VAL A 229 -13.83 9.98 31.89
C VAL A 229 -14.21 10.16 30.43
N LEU A 230 -14.38 11.41 30.01
CA LEU A 230 -14.57 11.79 28.61
C LEU A 230 -13.24 12.24 28.02
N TYR A 231 -12.90 11.77 26.82
CA TYR A 231 -11.70 12.18 26.09
C TYR A 231 -11.92 12.22 24.57
N SER A 232 -11.08 12.99 23.89
CA SER A 232 -11.01 13.14 22.43
C SER A 232 -9.54 13.35 22.02
N VAL A 233 -9.23 13.18 20.74
CA VAL A 233 -7.91 13.49 20.16
C VAL A 233 -7.79 14.94 19.69
N ALA A 234 -8.78 15.79 19.98
CA ALA A 234 -8.73 17.21 19.68
C ALA A 234 -7.51 17.87 20.34
N GLY A 235 -6.74 18.63 19.57
CA GLY A 235 -5.68 19.51 20.08
C GLY A 235 -6.25 20.78 20.73
N GLN A 236 -5.44 21.84 20.85
CA GLN A 236 -5.91 23.16 21.32
C GLN A 236 -6.87 23.79 20.28
N GLY A 237 -8.15 23.45 20.36
CA GLY A 237 -9.24 23.93 19.52
C GLY A 237 -10.52 24.16 20.34
N PRO A 238 -11.63 24.66 19.74
CA PRO A 238 -12.82 25.06 20.48
C PRO A 238 -13.35 23.91 21.34
N GLN A 239 -13.74 24.25 22.58
CA GLN A 239 -14.08 23.34 23.65
C GLN A 239 -15.13 22.31 23.23
N LEU A 240 -14.96 21.07 23.71
CA LEU A 240 -15.88 19.95 23.53
C LEU A 240 -17.32 20.41 23.78
N LYS A 241 -18.23 20.15 22.84
CA LYS A 241 -19.67 20.33 23.10
C LYS A 241 -20.07 19.21 24.07
N GLN A 242 -20.59 19.60 25.24
CA GLN A 242 -21.14 18.69 26.24
C GLN A 242 -22.33 17.91 25.69
#